data_AF-A0A1G0Y8Y0-F1
#
_entry.id   AF-A0A1G0Y8Y0-F1
#
_cell.length_a   1.000
_cell.length_b   1.000
_cell.length_c   1.000
_cell.angle_alpha   90.00
_cell.angle_beta   90.00
_cell.angle_gamma   90.00
#
_symmetry.space_group_name_H-M   'P 1'
#
loop_
_entity.id
_entity.type
_entity.pdbx_description
1 polymer ?
#
loop_
_entity_poly.entity_id
_entity_poly.type
_entity_poly.pdbx_seq_one_letter_code
_entity_poly.pdbx_strand_id
1 'polypeptide(L)'
;MKKNLMVTMAAALILGLGTGFMAEAGGGHVVKQKANKEAVKCATAEKVKANKDCAKDKIEAGKACVKDKIEAKKAAHEAVKEKISANKENREAVKDKVNNKIETRRENYVDNRQDHQTDRIQHGINRGYLTPEETQSLKIQQQEIAALESSYRSDGKLSMPEMKDLQSALNVASANIWAEKHDTDGVQMATYRLGKDVFAKSSFTSQMANQDMTGADAKALTSDFRKMLGLKTSLANDNLSDEERTQKQTEYNELLNKYFEVR
;
A
#
# COMPACT_ATOMS: atom_id res chain seq x y z
N MET A 1 18.39 -22.51 14.77
CA MET A 1 18.48 -23.16 16.11
C MET A 1 17.61 -24.40 16.08
N LYS A 2 18.14 -25.61 16.35
CA LYS A 2 17.35 -26.85 16.44
C LYS A 2 17.11 -27.19 17.93
N LYS A 3 15.93 -27.70 18.28
CA LYS A 3 15.63 -28.22 19.64
C LYS A 3 15.35 -29.72 19.56
N ASN A 4 16.24 -30.52 20.14
CA ASN A 4 16.03 -31.93 20.44
C ASN A 4 15.00 -32.02 21.59
N LEU A 5 13.99 -32.89 21.54
CA LEU A 5 14.05 -34.34 21.75
C LEU A 5 14.64 -34.72 23.13
N MET A 6 13.76 -34.84 24.12
CA MET A 6 13.86 -35.83 25.20
C MET A 6 12.46 -36.09 25.79
N VAL A 7 12.08 -37.37 25.84
CA VAL A 7 10.97 -37.88 26.67
C VAL A 7 11.49 -39.17 27.30
N THR A 8 11.85 -39.12 28.57
CA THR A 8 12.36 -40.27 29.33
C THR A 8 11.22 -40.90 30.15
N MET A 9 11.15 -42.23 30.14
CA MET A 9 10.12 -42.98 30.86
C MET A 9 10.39 -43.01 32.37
N ALA A 10 9.36 -42.74 33.17
CA ALA A 10 9.36 -43.05 34.60
C ALA A 10 8.75 -44.45 34.83
N ALA A 11 9.58 -45.48 34.86
CA ALA A 11 9.17 -46.84 35.24
C ALA A 11 9.35 -47.04 36.75
N ALA A 12 8.25 -46.94 37.51
CA ALA A 12 8.29 -47.12 38.97
C ALA A 12 8.41 -48.60 39.35
N LEU A 13 9.62 -49.01 39.76
CA LEU A 13 9.93 -50.38 40.18
C LEU A 13 9.76 -50.51 41.69
N ILE A 14 8.59 -51.02 42.12
CA ILE A 14 8.33 -51.39 43.53
C ILE A 14 8.20 -52.91 43.60
N LEU A 15 9.30 -53.58 43.93
CA LEU A 15 9.28 -54.99 44.33
C LEU A 15 8.91 -55.08 45.82
N GLY A 16 8.00 -55.99 46.16
CA GLY A 16 7.44 -56.13 47.50
C GLY A 16 8.37 -56.81 48.51
N LEU A 17 8.08 -56.58 49.79
CA LEU A 17 8.75 -57.20 50.93
C LEU A 17 8.63 -58.75 50.89
N GLY A 18 9.77 -59.43 50.98
CA GLY A 18 9.84 -60.88 51.15
C GLY A 18 10.02 -61.27 52.62
N THR A 19 8.93 -61.52 53.34
CA THR A 19 8.95 -62.12 54.70
C THR A 19 8.20 -63.45 54.70
N GLY A 20 8.90 -64.53 54.33
CA GLY A 20 8.38 -65.89 54.37
C GLY A 20 8.79 -66.61 55.66
N PHE A 21 7.83 -66.98 56.50
CA PHE A 21 8.04 -67.75 57.74
C PHE A 21 7.34 -69.11 57.62
N MET A 22 8.10 -70.19 57.80
CA MET A 22 7.72 -71.62 57.75
C MET A 22 8.79 -72.39 58.56
N ALA A 23 8.55 -73.49 59.28
CA ALA A 23 7.37 -74.15 59.86
C ALA A 23 7.91 -75.19 60.89
N GLU A 24 7.18 -76.02 61.64
CA GLU A 24 5.74 -76.27 61.83
C GLU A 24 5.50 -76.83 63.26
N ALA A 25 4.28 -76.77 63.79
CA ALA A 25 3.84 -77.61 64.92
C ALA A 25 2.33 -77.91 64.80
N GLY A 26 1.93 -79.15 65.08
CA GLY A 26 0.54 -79.62 64.89
C GLY A 26 -0.40 -79.33 66.06
N GLY A 27 -1.69 -79.21 65.78
CA GLY A 27 -2.77 -79.07 66.76
C GLY A 27 -4.12 -78.94 66.05
N GLY A 28 -4.93 -80.00 66.10
CA GLY A 28 -6.14 -80.07 65.26
C GLY A 28 -7.33 -79.27 65.79
N HIS A 29 -8.22 -78.83 64.88
CA HIS A 29 -9.65 -79.18 64.97
C HIS A 29 -10.42 -78.95 63.66
N VAL A 30 -11.06 -80.02 63.19
CA VAL A 30 -12.43 -80.10 62.64
C VAL A 30 -12.94 -78.94 61.76
N VAL A 31 -12.88 -79.16 60.45
CA VAL A 31 -14.03 -79.07 59.51
C VAL A 31 -15.14 -78.06 59.85
N LYS A 32 -14.96 -76.79 59.44
CA LYS A 32 -16.08 -75.93 58.94
C LYS A 32 -15.69 -74.64 58.17
N GLN A 33 -14.41 -74.39 57.87
CA GLN A 33 -13.98 -73.13 57.20
C GLN A 33 -13.51 -73.24 55.74
N LYS A 34 -13.23 -74.42 55.16
CA LYS A 34 -12.74 -74.52 53.77
C LYS A 34 -13.74 -73.99 52.73
N ALA A 35 -14.98 -74.50 52.73
CA ALA A 35 -16.01 -74.13 51.76
C ALA A 35 -16.27 -72.61 51.71
N ASN A 36 -16.30 -71.92 52.86
CA ASN A 36 -16.51 -70.48 52.90
C ASN A 36 -15.26 -69.70 52.43
N LYS A 37 -14.04 -70.17 52.74
CA LYS A 37 -12.80 -69.52 52.31
C LYS A 37 -12.55 -69.66 50.80
N GLU A 38 -12.98 -70.75 50.19
CA GLU A 38 -12.94 -70.97 48.74
C GLU A 38 -14.08 -70.23 48.03
N ALA A 39 -15.31 -70.25 48.55
CA ALA A 39 -16.42 -69.44 48.01
C ALA A 39 -16.13 -67.93 48.05
N VAL A 40 -15.59 -67.41 49.17
CA VAL A 40 -15.17 -66.00 49.27
C VAL A 40 -13.99 -65.70 48.33
N LYS A 41 -13.04 -66.62 48.12
CA LYS A 41 -11.99 -66.45 47.11
C LYS A 41 -12.56 -66.36 45.69
N CYS A 42 -13.50 -67.24 45.31
CA CYS A 42 -14.14 -67.18 43.99
C CYS A 42 -14.94 -65.89 43.82
N ALA A 43 -15.82 -65.55 44.77
CA ALA A 43 -16.65 -64.35 44.70
C ALA A 43 -15.86 -63.03 44.76
N THR A 44 -14.67 -63.02 45.37
CA THR A 44 -13.77 -61.84 45.31
C THR A 44 -12.94 -61.82 44.04
N ALA A 45 -12.42 -62.95 43.55
CA ALA A 45 -11.71 -63.01 42.27
C ALA A 45 -12.61 -62.62 41.09
N GLU A 46 -13.87 -63.07 41.10
CA GLU A 46 -14.89 -62.72 40.11
C GLU A 46 -15.24 -61.23 40.15
N LYS A 47 -15.46 -60.65 41.33
CA LYS A 47 -15.69 -59.19 41.47
C LYS A 47 -14.47 -58.35 41.09
N VAL A 48 -13.25 -58.81 41.39
CA VAL A 48 -12.01 -58.15 40.95
C VAL A 48 -11.84 -58.23 39.43
N LYS A 49 -12.17 -59.38 38.83
CA LYS A 49 -12.18 -59.56 37.37
C LYS A 49 -13.21 -58.64 36.70
N ALA A 50 -14.47 -58.66 37.16
CA ALA A 50 -15.53 -57.79 36.65
C ALA A 50 -15.20 -56.30 36.78
N ASN A 51 -14.59 -55.86 37.89
CA ASN A 51 -14.10 -54.49 38.03
C ASN A 51 -12.94 -54.16 37.07
N LYS A 52 -12.03 -55.13 36.84
CA LYS A 52 -10.89 -54.96 35.90
C LYS A 52 -11.35 -54.89 34.46
N ASP A 53 -12.33 -55.70 34.07
CA ASP A 53 -12.91 -55.73 32.73
C ASP A 53 -13.74 -54.44 32.51
N CYS A 54 -14.62 -54.07 33.46
CA CYS A 54 -15.33 -52.78 33.43
C CYS A 54 -14.41 -51.55 33.40
N ALA A 55 -13.24 -51.60 34.06
CA ALA A 55 -12.22 -50.56 33.96
C ALA A 55 -11.52 -50.55 32.60
N LYS A 56 -11.24 -51.72 32.02
CA LYS A 56 -10.67 -51.87 30.68
C LYS A 56 -11.62 -51.30 29.61
N ASP A 57 -12.91 -51.65 29.67
CA ASP A 57 -13.94 -51.18 28.74
C ASP A 57 -14.05 -49.64 28.79
N LYS A 58 -14.02 -49.04 29.98
CA LYS A 58 -13.98 -47.58 30.16
C LYS A 58 -12.71 -46.94 29.60
N ILE A 59 -11.56 -47.60 29.72
CA ILE A 59 -10.30 -47.13 29.12
C ILE A 59 -10.34 -47.25 27.59
N GLU A 60 -10.94 -48.29 27.03
CA GLU A 60 -11.04 -48.50 25.59
C GLU A 60 -12.07 -47.56 24.95
N ALA A 61 -13.23 -47.34 25.58
CA ALA A 61 -14.18 -46.29 25.20
C ALA A 61 -13.56 -44.87 25.31
N GLY A 62 -12.75 -44.62 26.35
CA GLY A 62 -11.99 -43.37 26.49
C GLY A 62 -10.97 -43.17 25.36
N LYS A 63 -10.23 -44.23 24.98
CA LYS A 63 -9.29 -44.21 23.86
C LYS A 63 -10.00 -43.97 22.52
N ALA A 64 -11.15 -44.61 22.27
CA ALA A 64 -11.97 -44.37 21.09
C ALA A 64 -12.39 -42.89 21.01
N CYS A 65 -13.03 -42.38 22.06
CA CYS A 65 -13.46 -40.97 22.16
C CYS A 65 -12.30 -39.97 21.95
N VAL A 66 -11.07 -40.29 22.36
CA VAL A 66 -9.87 -39.48 22.07
C VAL A 66 -9.42 -39.62 20.61
N LYS A 67 -9.44 -40.83 20.04
CA LYS A 67 -9.13 -41.08 18.62
C LYS A 67 -10.09 -40.30 17.70
N ASP A 68 -11.39 -40.39 17.95
CA ASP A 68 -12.43 -39.72 17.16
C ASP A 68 -12.25 -38.19 17.18
N LYS A 69 -11.89 -37.63 18.35
CA LYS A 69 -11.57 -36.20 18.51
C LYS A 69 -10.29 -35.79 17.78
N ILE A 70 -9.30 -36.67 17.68
CA ILE A 70 -8.08 -36.43 16.89
C ILE A 70 -8.38 -36.47 15.39
N GLU A 71 -9.20 -37.42 14.95
CA GLU A 71 -9.58 -37.58 13.53
C GLU A 71 -10.48 -36.43 13.07
N ALA A 72 -11.46 -36.01 13.88
CA ALA A 72 -12.24 -34.79 13.65
C ALA A 72 -11.37 -33.52 13.58
N LYS A 73 -10.36 -33.38 14.46
CA LYS A 73 -9.41 -32.25 14.38
C LYS A 73 -8.48 -32.31 13.16
N LYS A 74 -8.08 -33.50 12.70
CA LYS A 74 -7.32 -33.67 11.44
C LYS A 74 -8.16 -33.28 10.23
N ALA A 75 -9.42 -33.73 10.16
CA ALA A 75 -10.34 -33.35 9.09
C ALA A 75 -10.58 -31.84 9.06
N ALA A 76 -10.82 -31.21 10.22
CA ALA A 76 -10.93 -29.75 10.33
C ALA A 76 -9.64 -29.01 9.92
N HIS A 77 -8.46 -29.54 10.27
CA HIS A 77 -7.18 -28.96 9.87
C HIS A 77 -6.96 -29.03 8.36
N GLU A 78 -7.26 -30.15 7.70
CA GLU A 78 -7.13 -30.26 6.25
C GLU A 78 -8.16 -29.40 5.50
N ALA A 79 -9.42 -29.34 5.96
CA ALA A 79 -10.42 -28.43 5.40
C ALA A 79 -10.07 -26.94 5.59
N VAL A 80 -9.21 -26.59 6.56
CA VAL A 80 -8.62 -25.25 6.70
C VAL A 80 -7.41 -25.06 5.79
N LYS A 81 -6.54 -26.06 5.68
CA LYS A 81 -5.35 -26.06 4.80
C LYS A 81 -5.73 -25.93 3.33
N GLU A 82 -6.75 -26.64 2.87
CA GLU A 82 -7.32 -26.55 1.52
C GLU A 82 -7.84 -25.13 1.21
N LYS A 83 -8.57 -24.52 2.14
CA LYS A 83 -9.04 -23.12 2.05
C LYS A 83 -7.88 -22.13 2.03
N ILE A 84 -6.78 -22.41 2.74
CA ILE A 84 -5.56 -21.58 2.72
C ILE A 84 -4.85 -21.68 1.35
N SER A 85 -4.75 -22.85 0.73
CA SER A 85 -4.22 -22.98 -0.64
C SER A 85 -5.07 -22.24 -1.67
N ALA A 86 -6.40 -22.46 -1.67
CA ALA A 86 -7.30 -21.78 -2.59
C ALA A 86 -7.26 -20.24 -2.42
N ASN A 87 -7.16 -19.74 -1.17
CA ASN A 87 -7.00 -18.30 -0.91
C ASN A 87 -5.62 -17.78 -1.33
N LYS A 88 -4.55 -18.58 -1.22
CA LYS A 88 -3.21 -18.21 -1.71
C LYS A 88 -3.20 -18.02 -3.23
N GLU A 89 -3.81 -18.94 -3.98
CA GLU A 89 -3.89 -18.87 -5.45
C GLU A 89 -4.72 -17.68 -5.93
N ASN A 90 -5.89 -17.46 -5.32
CA ASN A 90 -6.70 -16.27 -5.58
C ASN A 90 -5.94 -14.97 -5.25
N ARG A 91 -5.16 -14.95 -4.16
CA ARG A 91 -4.34 -13.78 -3.79
C ARG A 91 -3.22 -13.51 -4.80
N GLU A 92 -2.61 -14.55 -5.37
CA GLU A 92 -1.58 -14.40 -6.39
C GLU A 92 -2.17 -13.81 -7.68
N ALA A 93 -3.27 -14.38 -8.19
CA ALA A 93 -3.99 -13.86 -9.36
C ALA A 93 -4.56 -12.44 -9.16
N VAL A 94 -4.76 -11.99 -7.92
CA VAL A 94 -5.12 -10.59 -7.60
C VAL A 94 -3.89 -9.67 -7.60
N LYS A 95 -2.71 -10.12 -7.13
CA LYS A 95 -1.46 -9.34 -7.23
C LYS A 95 -1.16 -8.98 -8.68
N ASP A 96 -1.20 -9.96 -9.59
CA ASP A 96 -0.77 -9.76 -10.98
C ASP A 96 -1.69 -8.76 -11.69
N LYS A 97 -3.00 -8.85 -11.45
CA LYS A 97 -4.00 -7.87 -11.93
C LYS A 97 -3.79 -6.47 -11.34
N VAL A 98 -3.36 -6.37 -10.08
CA VAL A 98 -3.04 -5.09 -9.43
C VAL A 98 -1.75 -4.51 -10.01
N ASN A 99 -0.69 -5.30 -10.16
CA ASN A 99 0.58 -4.88 -10.74
C ASN A 99 0.37 -4.36 -12.17
N ASN A 100 -0.19 -5.16 -13.07
CA ASN A 100 -0.43 -4.75 -14.46
C ASN A 100 -1.25 -3.44 -14.54
N LYS A 101 -2.26 -3.28 -13.67
CA LYS A 101 -3.05 -2.05 -13.57
C LYS A 101 -2.26 -0.85 -13.03
N ILE A 102 -1.19 -1.05 -12.29
CA ILE A 102 -0.26 0.01 -11.86
C ILE A 102 0.75 0.33 -12.97
N GLU A 103 1.28 -0.67 -13.68
CA GLU A 103 2.20 -0.44 -14.81
C GLU A 103 1.53 0.41 -15.91
N THR A 104 0.32 0.05 -16.36
CA THR A 104 -0.46 0.86 -17.34
C THR A 104 -0.84 2.25 -16.82
N ARG A 105 -0.81 2.49 -15.50
CA ARG A 105 -0.98 3.83 -14.93
C ARG A 105 0.31 4.66 -14.92
N ARG A 106 1.49 4.01 -14.92
CA ARG A 106 2.80 4.66 -15.08
C ARG A 106 3.02 5.02 -16.54
N GLU A 107 2.80 4.06 -17.45
CA GLU A 107 2.86 4.22 -18.90
C GLU A 107 2.04 5.44 -19.34
N ASN A 108 0.71 5.37 -19.15
CA ASN A 108 -0.20 6.47 -19.48
C ASN A 108 0.19 7.82 -18.83
N TYR A 109 0.82 7.83 -17.65
CA TYR A 109 1.27 9.08 -17.01
C TYR A 109 2.45 9.71 -17.77
N VAL A 110 3.42 8.90 -18.21
CA VAL A 110 4.58 9.39 -18.96
C VAL A 110 4.14 9.88 -20.34
N ASP A 111 3.30 9.11 -21.05
CA ASP A 111 2.78 9.49 -22.38
C ASP A 111 2.08 10.86 -22.31
N ASN A 112 1.10 11.02 -21.39
CA ASN A 112 0.40 12.30 -21.17
C ASN A 112 1.34 13.46 -20.76
N ARG A 113 2.48 13.17 -20.12
CA ARG A 113 3.48 14.18 -19.76
C ARG A 113 4.34 14.60 -20.95
N GLN A 114 4.61 13.73 -21.92
CA GLN A 114 5.33 14.05 -23.15
C GLN A 114 4.43 14.84 -24.12
N ASP A 115 3.16 14.43 -24.25
CA ASP A 115 2.16 15.13 -25.08
C ASP A 115 2.02 16.59 -24.63
N HIS A 116 1.73 16.83 -23.35
CA HIS A 116 1.60 18.19 -22.80
C HIS A 116 2.89 19.03 -22.90
N GLN A 117 4.07 18.40 -22.88
CA GLN A 117 5.34 19.10 -23.13
C GLN A 117 5.50 19.47 -24.62
N THR A 118 5.09 18.57 -25.51
CA THR A 118 5.05 18.83 -26.97
C THR A 118 4.10 19.97 -27.28
N ASP A 119 2.87 19.98 -26.73
CA ASP A 119 1.92 21.09 -26.86
C ASP A 119 2.51 22.42 -26.37
N ARG A 120 3.18 22.41 -25.21
CA ARG A 120 3.86 23.60 -24.67
C ARG A 120 4.96 24.11 -25.60
N ILE A 121 5.70 23.24 -26.28
CA ILE A 121 6.71 23.61 -27.29
C ILE A 121 6.03 24.17 -28.55
N GLN A 122 5.00 23.50 -29.10
CA GLN A 122 4.27 23.97 -30.28
C GLN A 122 3.61 25.35 -30.05
N HIS A 123 3.00 25.57 -28.88
CA HIS A 123 2.52 26.89 -28.46
C HIS A 123 3.66 27.93 -28.36
N GLY A 124 4.88 27.52 -28.03
CA GLY A 124 6.05 28.41 -28.06
C GLY A 124 6.35 28.87 -29.49
N ILE A 125 6.53 27.90 -30.40
CA ILE A 125 6.78 28.11 -31.84
C ILE A 125 5.69 29.00 -32.46
N ASN A 126 4.42 28.63 -32.31
CA ASN A 126 3.26 29.31 -32.92
C ASN A 126 3.09 30.78 -32.49
N ARG A 127 3.73 31.18 -31.39
CA ARG A 127 3.67 32.55 -30.84
C ARG A 127 5.00 33.30 -30.98
N GLY A 128 6.06 32.67 -31.49
CA GLY A 128 7.42 33.21 -31.51
C GLY A 128 8.14 33.22 -30.15
N TYR A 129 7.55 32.61 -29.11
CA TYR A 129 8.13 32.53 -27.75
C TYR A 129 9.24 31.49 -27.60
N LEU A 130 9.68 30.90 -28.72
CA LEU A 130 10.86 30.05 -28.81
C LEU A 130 11.56 30.36 -30.13
N THR A 131 12.87 30.54 -30.12
CA THR A 131 13.67 30.59 -31.36
C THR A 131 13.73 29.21 -32.02
N PRO A 132 14.15 29.11 -33.30
CA PRO A 132 14.39 27.83 -33.96
C PRO A 132 15.42 26.95 -33.23
N GLU A 133 16.37 27.57 -32.52
CA GLU A 133 17.52 26.91 -31.91
C GLU A 133 17.18 26.35 -30.52
N GLU A 134 16.45 27.10 -29.69
CA GLU A 134 15.77 26.57 -28.49
C GLU A 134 14.80 25.45 -28.88
N THR A 135 13.97 25.69 -29.91
CA THR A 135 12.98 24.72 -30.41
C THR A 135 13.64 23.40 -30.78
N GLN A 136 14.80 23.43 -31.45
CA GLN A 136 15.53 22.23 -31.83
C GLN A 136 16.12 21.53 -30.59
N SER A 137 16.66 22.30 -29.64
CA SER A 137 17.24 21.79 -28.39
C SER A 137 16.18 21.10 -27.51
N LEU A 138 15.01 21.71 -27.35
CA LEU A 138 13.87 21.15 -26.63
C LEU A 138 13.30 19.90 -27.31
N LYS A 139 13.29 19.86 -28.67
CA LYS A 139 12.89 18.65 -29.43
C LYS A 139 13.86 17.49 -29.22
N ILE A 140 15.17 17.75 -29.22
CA ILE A 140 16.19 16.73 -28.90
C ILE A 140 15.96 16.19 -27.49
N GLN A 141 15.71 17.05 -26.50
CA GLN A 141 15.44 16.61 -25.13
C GLN A 141 14.17 15.72 -25.02
N GLN A 142 13.10 16.02 -25.76
CA GLN A 142 11.93 15.12 -25.80
C GLN A 142 12.26 13.77 -26.48
N GLN A 143 13.08 13.77 -27.54
CA GLN A 143 13.53 12.54 -28.22
C GLN A 143 14.41 11.67 -27.31
N GLU A 144 15.31 12.27 -26.51
CA GLU A 144 16.12 11.57 -25.51
C GLU A 144 15.25 10.93 -24.43
N ILE A 145 14.21 11.61 -23.95
CA ILE A 145 13.26 11.07 -22.96
C ILE A 145 12.45 9.91 -23.54
N ALA A 146 11.96 10.03 -24.79
CA ALA A 146 11.25 8.94 -25.47
C ALA A 146 12.15 7.72 -25.74
N ALA A 147 13.44 7.94 -26.05
CA ALA A 147 14.43 6.87 -26.21
C ALA A 147 14.74 6.17 -24.87
N LEU A 148 14.89 6.94 -23.79
CA LEU A 148 15.08 6.41 -22.44
C LEU A 148 13.88 5.58 -21.98
N GLU A 149 12.66 6.07 -22.21
CA GLU A 149 11.44 5.34 -21.94
C GLU A 149 11.34 4.06 -22.77
N SER A 150 11.62 4.10 -24.07
CA SER A 150 11.64 2.91 -24.93
C SER A 150 12.69 1.89 -24.46
N SER A 151 13.79 2.34 -23.86
CA SER A 151 14.80 1.46 -23.25
C SER A 151 14.27 0.80 -21.98
N TYR A 152 13.58 1.52 -21.10
CA TYR A 152 12.98 0.94 -19.89
C TYR A 152 11.80 0.01 -20.22
N ARG A 153 10.92 0.38 -21.17
CA ARG A 153 9.80 -0.45 -21.66
C ARG A 153 10.26 -1.75 -22.36
N SER A 154 11.57 -1.98 -22.57
CA SER A 154 12.10 -3.13 -23.32
C SER A 154 11.91 -4.50 -22.64
N ASP A 155 11.72 -4.57 -21.31
CA ASP A 155 11.35 -5.80 -20.61
C ASP A 155 9.82 -6.04 -20.55
N GLY A 156 9.04 -5.07 -21.07
CA GLY A 156 7.58 -5.06 -21.05
C GLY A 156 6.94 -4.51 -19.78
N LYS A 157 7.70 -3.81 -18.92
CA LYS A 157 7.23 -3.16 -17.68
C LYS A 157 7.92 -1.79 -17.50
N LEU A 158 7.60 -1.09 -16.41
CA LEU A 158 8.28 0.17 -16.06
C LEU A 158 8.44 0.28 -14.54
N SER A 159 9.53 -0.24 -13.99
CA SER A 159 9.69 -0.40 -12.55
C SER A 159 9.74 0.93 -11.79
N MET A 160 9.56 0.89 -10.46
CA MET A 160 9.47 2.12 -9.65
C MET A 160 10.73 3.01 -9.70
N PRO A 161 11.97 2.50 -9.76
CA PRO A 161 13.16 3.31 -10.05
C PRO A 161 13.12 3.98 -11.42
N GLU A 162 12.86 3.21 -12.48
CA GLU A 162 12.84 3.71 -13.88
C GLU A 162 11.75 4.78 -14.07
N MET A 163 10.58 4.56 -13.48
CA MET A 163 9.50 5.56 -13.42
C MET A 163 9.93 6.84 -12.70
N LYS A 164 10.71 6.74 -11.62
CA LYS A 164 11.22 7.91 -10.89
C LYS A 164 12.27 8.66 -11.71
N ASP A 165 13.10 7.96 -12.47
CA ASP A 165 14.14 8.56 -13.29
C ASP A 165 13.53 9.25 -14.55
N LEU A 166 12.54 8.63 -15.20
CA LEU A 166 11.68 9.30 -16.20
C LEU A 166 10.96 10.51 -15.59
N GLN A 167 10.35 10.37 -14.41
CA GLN A 167 9.69 11.48 -13.71
C GLN A 167 10.65 12.66 -13.46
N SER A 168 11.93 12.37 -13.16
CA SER A 168 12.97 13.38 -13.01
C SER A 168 13.28 14.07 -14.34
N ALA A 169 13.51 13.31 -15.41
CA ALA A 169 13.80 13.84 -16.75
C ALA A 169 12.65 14.71 -17.30
N LEU A 170 11.39 14.25 -17.16
CA LEU A 170 10.18 15.02 -17.51
C LEU A 170 10.01 16.29 -16.68
N ASN A 171 10.57 16.35 -15.46
CA ASN A 171 10.53 17.55 -14.62
C ASN A 171 11.63 18.55 -15.03
N VAL A 172 12.83 18.07 -15.36
CA VAL A 172 13.91 18.90 -15.93
C VAL A 172 13.49 19.48 -17.28
N ALA A 173 12.98 18.67 -18.20
CA ALA A 173 12.49 19.16 -19.49
C ALA A 173 11.31 20.13 -19.35
N SER A 174 10.37 19.87 -18.42
CA SER A 174 9.32 20.83 -18.10
C SER A 174 9.85 22.17 -17.54
N ALA A 175 10.99 22.16 -16.84
CA ALA A 175 11.65 23.38 -16.36
C ALA A 175 12.37 24.12 -17.50
N ASN A 176 13.06 23.41 -18.39
CA ASN A 176 13.69 23.99 -19.59
C ASN A 176 12.63 24.63 -20.50
N ILE A 177 11.54 23.91 -20.84
CA ILE A 177 10.39 24.46 -21.59
C ILE A 177 9.71 25.63 -20.87
N TRP A 178 9.97 25.84 -19.57
CA TRP A 178 9.55 27.07 -18.88
C TRP A 178 10.61 28.17 -18.97
N ALA A 179 11.90 27.84 -18.88
CA ALA A 179 13.01 28.80 -18.96
C ALA A 179 13.06 29.49 -20.33
N GLU A 180 13.25 28.73 -21.43
CA GLU A 180 13.35 29.33 -22.78
C GLU A 180 12.10 30.19 -23.10
N LYS A 181 10.90 29.70 -22.77
CA LYS A 181 9.63 30.44 -23.01
C LYS A 181 9.51 31.76 -22.23
N HIS A 182 10.39 32.06 -21.28
CA HIS A 182 10.38 33.30 -20.48
C HIS A 182 11.76 33.96 -20.40
N ASP A 183 12.66 33.65 -21.33
CA ASP A 183 13.98 34.28 -21.45
C ASP A 183 13.92 35.68 -22.11
N THR A 184 15.01 36.11 -22.74
CA THR A 184 15.14 37.40 -23.42
C THR A 184 15.33 37.31 -24.93
N ASP A 185 15.41 36.09 -25.48
CA ASP A 185 16.10 35.80 -26.74
C ASP A 185 15.11 35.43 -27.84
N GLY A 186 13.98 34.79 -27.47
CA GLY A 186 12.76 34.73 -28.29
C GLY A 186 11.91 36.01 -28.25
N VAL A 187 10.71 35.97 -28.86
CA VAL A 187 9.68 36.97 -28.53
C VAL A 187 9.31 36.77 -27.07
N GLN A 188 9.58 37.75 -26.20
CA GLN A 188 9.28 37.59 -24.78
C GLN A 188 7.80 37.31 -24.57
N MET A 189 7.49 36.24 -23.84
CA MET A 189 6.16 36.03 -23.25
C MET A 189 5.69 37.31 -22.56
N ALA A 190 4.37 37.53 -22.55
CA ALA A 190 3.71 38.49 -21.65
C ALA A 190 3.81 38.00 -20.19
N THR A 191 5.04 37.97 -19.70
CA THR A 191 5.45 37.34 -18.46
C THR A 191 4.91 38.16 -17.31
N TYR A 192 4.11 37.55 -16.43
CA TYR A 192 3.63 38.18 -15.19
C TYR A 192 4.71 38.25 -14.10
N ARG A 193 5.88 38.75 -14.50
CA ARG A 193 6.59 39.78 -13.73
C ARG A 193 5.58 40.92 -13.54
N LEU A 194 5.42 41.39 -12.31
CA LEU A 194 5.37 42.84 -12.14
C LEU A 194 6.74 43.28 -12.65
N GLY A 195 6.77 43.80 -13.89
CA GLY A 195 8.00 44.19 -14.55
C GLY A 195 8.79 45.18 -13.70
N LYS A 196 10.08 45.34 -14.02
CA LYS A 196 10.89 46.46 -13.49
C LYS A 196 10.17 47.81 -13.66
N ASP A 197 9.36 47.87 -14.71
CA ASP A 197 8.67 49.04 -15.24
C ASP A 197 7.13 48.95 -15.00
N VAL A 198 6.65 48.02 -14.16
CA VAL A 198 5.22 47.90 -13.78
C VAL A 198 4.97 48.53 -12.42
N PHE A 199 4.24 49.64 -12.43
CA PHE A 199 3.94 50.43 -11.24
C PHE A 199 2.47 50.32 -10.85
N ALA A 200 2.17 50.47 -9.56
CA ALA A 200 0.80 50.65 -9.08
C ALA A 200 0.24 51.98 -9.58
N LYS A 201 -0.98 51.98 -10.14
CA LYS A 201 -1.65 53.19 -10.62
C LYS A 201 -1.84 54.20 -9.50
N SER A 202 -1.70 55.49 -9.78
CA SER A 202 -1.92 56.56 -8.81
C SER A 202 -3.31 56.52 -8.19
N SER A 203 -4.35 56.17 -8.97
CA SER A 203 -5.71 55.95 -8.47
C SER A 203 -5.78 54.83 -7.42
N PHE A 204 -5.07 53.72 -7.64
CA PHE A 204 -5.01 52.59 -6.71
C PHE A 204 -4.20 52.94 -5.45
N THR A 205 -3.06 53.62 -5.58
CA THR A 205 -2.28 54.04 -4.40
C THR A 205 -3.02 55.10 -3.58
N SER A 206 -3.74 56.04 -4.21
CA SER A 206 -4.65 56.97 -3.51
C SER A 206 -5.81 56.25 -2.82
N GLN A 207 -6.40 55.23 -3.45
CA GLN A 207 -7.46 54.42 -2.80
C GLN A 207 -6.95 53.66 -1.57
N MET A 208 -5.73 53.13 -1.63
CA MET A 208 -5.08 52.43 -0.50
C MET A 208 -4.57 53.37 0.59
N ALA A 209 -4.29 54.64 0.26
CA ALA A 209 -3.93 55.68 1.22
C ALA A 209 -5.15 56.36 1.87
N ASN A 210 -6.37 56.12 1.37
CA ASN A 210 -7.59 56.68 1.92
C ASN A 210 -7.96 55.97 3.23
N GLN A 211 -7.94 56.70 4.34
CA GLN A 211 -8.32 56.18 5.67
C GLN A 211 -9.83 55.89 5.77
N ASP A 212 -10.65 56.53 4.93
CA ASP A 212 -12.11 56.37 4.89
C ASP A 212 -12.58 55.33 3.85
N MET A 213 -11.71 54.41 3.40
CA MET A 213 -12.09 53.35 2.45
C MET A 213 -13.21 52.46 3.03
N THR A 214 -14.31 52.28 2.29
CA THR A 214 -15.45 51.53 2.82
C THR A 214 -15.18 50.02 2.86
N GLY A 215 -15.87 49.33 3.76
CA GLY A 215 -15.87 47.86 3.82
C GLY A 215 -16.48 47.16 2.59
N ALA A 216 -17.06 47.90 1.63
CA ALA A 216 -17.45 47.38 0.32
C ALA A 216 -16.28 47.44 -0.67
N ASP A 217 -15.58 48.58 -0.74
CA ASP A 217 -14.42 48.79 -1.62
C ASP A 217 -13.29 47.80 -1.30
N ALA A 218 -12.99 47.63 0.00
CA ALA A 218 -11.99 46.68 0.47
C ALA A 218 -12.34 45.23 0.07
N LYS A 219 -13.64 44.87 0.05
CA LYS A 219 -14.10 43.54 -0.41
C LYS A 219 -13.98 43.39 -1.93
N ALA A 220 -14.32 44.43 -2.70
CA ALA A 220 -14.18 44.42 -4.16
C ALA A 220 -12.70 44.23 -4.57
N LEU A 221 -11.79 45.02 -3.98
CA LEU A 221 -10.34 44.87 -4.18
C LEU A 221 -9.84 43.46 -3.81
N THR A 222 -10.27 42.94 -2.65
CA THR A 222 -9.90 41.59 -2.20
C THR A 222 -10.43 40.50 -3.13
N SER A 223 -11.62 40.69 -3.70
CA SER A 223 -12.23 39.78 -4.68
C SER A 223 -11.42 39.74 -5.99
N ASP A 224 -11.10 40.92 -6.53
CA ASP A 224 -10.36 41.03 -7.79
C ASP A 224 -8.92 40.51 -7.67
N PHE A 225 -8.25 40.73 -6.54
CA PHE A 225 -6.94 40.15 -6.25
C PHE A 225 -6.99 38.62 -6.13
N ARG A 226 -8.02 38.06 -5.48
CA ARG A 226 -8.23 36.59 -5.45
C ARG A 226 -8.49 36.03 -6.84
N LYS A 227 -9.29 36.72 -7.66
CA LYS A 227 -9.57 36.33 -9.05
C LYS A 227 -8.29 36.34 -9.90
N MET A 228 -7.48 37.40 -9.79
CA MET A 228 -6.16 37.53 -10.41
C MET A 228 -5.24 36.35 -10.01
N LEU A 229 -5.12 36.03 -8.72
CA LEU A 229 -4.31 34.89 -8.27
C LEU A 229 -4.82 33.53 -8.77
N GLY A 230 -6.15 33.33 -8.79
CA GLY A 230 -6.77 32.14 -9.34
C GLY A 230 -6.47 31.97 -10.84
N LEU A 231 -6.59 33.05 -11.61
CA LEU A 231 -6.25 33.07 -13.04
C LEU A 231 -4.76 32.81 -13.28
N LYS A 232 -3.85 33.41 -12.52
CA LYS A 232 -2.40 33.10 -12.60
C LYS A 232 -2.12 31.62 -12.33
N THR A 233 -2.79 31.04 -11.33
CA THR A 233 -2.64 29.62 -10.98
C THR A 233 -3.17 28.73 -12.11
N SER A 234 -4.32 29.07 -12.67
CA SER A 234 -4.95 28.36 -13.79
C SER A 234 -4.07 28.40 -15.05
N LEU A 235 -3.62 29.59 -15.47
CA LEU A 235 -2.75 29.81 -16.64
C LEU A 235 -1.39 29.08 -16.54
N ALA A 236 -0.89 28.86 -15.33
CA ALA A 236 0.41 28.22 -15.09
C ALA A 236 0.34 26.69 -14.92
N ASN A 237 -0.80 26.11 -14.51
CA ASN A 237 -0.89 24.71 -14.11
C ASN A 237 -1.99 23.89 -14.82
N ASP A 238 -3.03 24.53 -15.36
CA ASP A 238 -4.16 23.82 -15.96
C ASP A 238 -3.88 23.46 -17.43
N ASN A 239 -4.37 22.29 -17.87
CA ASN A 239 -4.29 21.87 -19.27
C ASN A 239 -5.39 22.53 -20.12
N LEU A 240 -5.31 23.85 -20.27
CA LEU A 240 -6.27 24.69 -20.99
C LEU A 240 -6.13 24.53 -22.51
N SER A 241 -7.26 24.61 -23.23
CA SER A 241 -7.24 24.89 -24.68
C SER A 241 -6.70 26.30 -24.96
N ASP A 242 -6.31 26.58 -26.21
CA ASP A 242 -5.80 27.91 -26.59
C ASP A 242 -6.86 29.01 -26.54
N GLU A 243 -8.14 28.67 -26.71
CA GLU A 243 -9.27 29.58 -26.52
C GLU A 243 -9.44 29.95 -25.06
N GLU A 244 -9.53 28.96 -24.15
CA GLU A 244 -9.62 29.18 -22.71
C GLU A 244 -8.38 29.90 -22.14
N ARG A 245 -7.18 29.52 -22.60
CA ARG A 245 -5.92 30.18 -22.23
C ARG A 245 -5.91 31.64 -22.67
N THR A 246 -6.34 31.93 -23.90
CA THR A 246 -6.44 33.31 -24.40
C THR A 246 -7.49 34.10 -23.61
N GLN A 247 -8.65 33.51 -23.30
CA GLN A 247 -9.69 34.15 -22.48
C GLN A 247 -9.19 34.47 -21.07
N LYS A 248 -8.57 33.51 -20.38
CA LYS A 248 -8.02 33.67 -19.02
C LYS A 248 -6.85 34.66 -18.98
N GLN A 249 -6.00 34.69 -20.02
CA GLN A 249 -4.91 35.65 -20.15
C GLN A 249 -5.47 37.08 -20.33
N THR A 250 -6.50 37.25 -21.15
CA THR A 250 -7.21 38.54 -21.30
C THR A 250 -7.86 38.98 -19.98
N GLU A 251 -8.60 38.09 -19.31
CA GLU A 251 -9.25 38.42 -18.04
C GLU A 251 -8.23 38.76 -16.93
N TYR A 252 -7.06 38.10 -16.91
CA TYR A 252 -5.97 38.48 -16.02
C TYR A 252 -5.35 39.83 -16.42
N ASN A 253 -5.11 40.07 -17.72
CA ASN A 253 -4.56 41.33 -18.22
C ASN A 253 -5.46 42.51 -17.87
N GLU A 254 -6.78 42.38 -17.99
CA GLU A 254 -7.76 43.39 -17.59
C GLU A 254 -7.67 43.69 -16.08
N LEU A 255 -7.60 42.65 -15.23
CA LEU A 255 -7.44 42.81 -13.79
C LEU A 255 -6.09 43.43 -13.40
N LEU A 256 -4.99 43.08 -14.10
CA LEU A 256 -3.69 43.68 -13.85
C LEU A 256 -3.67 45.15 -14.29
N ASN A 257 -4.15 45.45 -15.50
CA ASN A 257 -4.25 46.81 -16.03
C ASN A 257 -5.25 47.71 -15.28
N LYS A 258 -6.13 47.14 -14.44
CA LYS A 258 -7.00 47.90 -13.53
C LYS A 258 -6.21 48.54 -12.38
N TYR A 259 -5.21 47.85 -11.84
CA TYR A 259 -4.47 48.27 -10.64
C TYR A 259 -3.03 48.72 -10.92
N PHE A 260 -2.45 48.25 -12.02
CA PHE A 260 -1.07 48.49 -12.40
C PHE A 260 -0.98 49.04 -13.84
N GLU A 261 0.17 49.61 -14.17
CA GLU A 261 0.51 50.12 -15.51
C GLU A 261 2.00 49.95 -15.80
N VAL A 262 2.34 49.76 -17.07
CA VAL A 262 3.72 49.77 -17.57
C VAL A 262 4.14 51.23 -17.83
N ARG A 263 5.34 51.64 -17.44
CA ARG A 263 5.91 52.98 -17.66
C ARG A 263 7.38 52.93 -18.06
#